data_AF-A0A850HCT6-F1
#
_entry.id   AF-A0A850HCT6-F1
#
_cell.length_a   1.000
_cell.length_b   1.000
_cell.length_c   1.000
_cell.angle_alpha   90.00
_cell.angle_beta   90.00
_cell.angle_gamma   90.00
#
_symmetry.space_group_name_H-M   'P 1'
#
loop_
_entity.id
_entity.type
_entity.pdbx_description
1 polymer ?
#
loop_
_entity_poly.entity_id
_entity_poly.type
_entity_poly.pdbx_seq_one_letter_code
_entity_poly.pdbx_strand_id
1 'polypeptide(L)' 'MNQFLFDHQLAAMKVDRSGSAEERKEISELIGTRAKQLADWRKANGLSNQGWPRDERVPANKGE' A
#
# COMPACT_ATOMS: atom_id res chain seq x y z
N MET A 1 -16.52 11.24 -2.67
CA MET A 1 -15.89 9.90 -2.64
C MET A 1 -14.70 9.96 -3.58
N ASN A 2 -13.48 9.89 -3.05
CA ASN A 2 -12.25 10.31 -3.75
C ASN A 2 -11.89 9.36 -4.90
N GLN A 3 -11.77 9.90 -6.12
CA GLN A 3 -11.24 9.22 -7.32
C GLN A 3 -9.98 8.39 -7.01
N PHE A 4 -9.13 8.89 -6.12
CA PHE A 4 -7.94 8.22 -5.60
C PHE A 4 -8.19 6.82 -5.02
N LEU A 5 -9.27 6.64 -4.24
CA LEU A 5 -9.60 5.34 -3.64
C LEU A 5 -10.08 4.36 -4.71
N PHE A 6 -10.82 4.85 -5.70
CA PHE A 6 -11.29 4.05 -6.83
C PHE A 6 -10.11 3.58 -7.70
N ASP A 7 -9.21 4.49 -8.05
CA ASP A 7 -8.04 4.17 -8.87
C ASP A 7 -7.09 3.17 -8.15
N HIS A 8 -6.99 3.26 -6.82
CA HIS A 8 -6.23 2.31 -6.02
C HIS A 8 -6.86 0.92 -6.01
N GLN A 9 -8.18 0.83 -5.80
CA GLN A 9 -8.91 -0.42 -5.85
C GLN A 9 -8.86 -1.06 -7.25
N LEU A 10 -8.99 -0.25 -8.30
CA LEU A 10 -8.90 -0.70 -9.68
C LEU A 10 -7.50 -1.23 -10.00
N ALA A 11 -6.45 -0.54 -9.55
CA ALA A 11 -5.07 -0.99 -9.72
C ALA A 11 -4.81 -2.31 -8.99
N ALA A 12 -5.25 -2.44 -7.73
CA ALA A 12 -5.12 -3.68 -6.98
C ALA A 12 -5.84 -4.87 -7.66
N MET A 13 -7.02 -4.61 -8.23
CA MET A 13 -7.80 -5.62 -8.95
C MET A 13 -7.15 -6.01 -10.30
N LYS A 14 -6.40 -5.10 -10.93
CA LYS A 14 -5.62 -5.38 -12.14
C LYS A 14 -4.36 -6.19 -11.86
N VAL A 15 -3.69 -5.99 -10.72
CA VAL A 15 -2.53 -6.82 -10.30
C VAL A 15 -2.92 -8.28 -10.23
N ASP A 16 -4.05 -8.57 -9.57
CA ASP A 16 -4.55 -9.92 -9.33
C ASP A 16 -4.99 -10.64 -10.63
N ARG A 17 -5.21 -9.88 -11.72
CA ARG A 17 -5.59 -10.38 -13.05
C ARG A 17 -4.50 -10.23 -14.13
N SER A 18 -3.31 -9.72 -13.80
CA SER A 18 -2.25 -9.47 -14.79
C SER A 18 -1.53 -10.76 -15.20
N GLY A 19 -1.66 -11.12 -16.48
CA GLY A 19 -1.20 -12.39 -17.03
C GLY A 19 0.30 -12.45 -17.35
N SER A 20 0.99 -11.30 -17.44
CA SER A 20 2.41 -11.23 -17.87
C SER A 20 3.36 -10.76 -16.75
N ALA A 21 4.64 -11.10 -16.87
CA ALA A 21 5.66 -10.72 -15.90
C ALA A 21 5.98 -9.22 -15.95
N GLU A 22 5.83 -8.62 -17.13
CA GLU A 22 6.04 -7.22 -17.44
C GLU A 22 5.02 -6.33 -16.72
N GLU A 23 3.74 -6.68 -16.76
CA GLU A 23 2.69 -5.95 -16.05
C GLU A 23 2.89 -6.00 -14.53
N ARG A 24 3.31 -7.16 -13.97
CA ARG A 24 3.64 -7.26 -12.54
C ARG A 24 4.83 -6.39 -12.16
N LYS A 25 5.81 -6.24 -13.04
CA LYS A 25 6.98 -5.37 -12.83
C LYS A 25 6.56 -3.90 -12.79
N GLU A 26 5.80 -3.45 -13.78
CA GLU A 26 5.29 -2.08 -13.85
C GLU A 26 4.46 -1.72 -12.61
N ILE A 27 3.59 -2.63 -12.17
CA ILE A 27 2.77 -2.37 -10.98
C ILE A 27 3.63 -2.39 -9.70
N SER A 28 4.64 -3.27 -9.61
CA SER A 28 5.57 -3.28 -8.47
C SER A 28 6.37 -1.98 -8.38
N GLU A 29 6.82 -1.45 -9.52
CA GLU A 29 7.50 -0.15 -9.59
C GLU A 29 6.58 1.02 -9.20
N LEU A 30 5.32 1.00 -9.65
CA LEU A 30 4.31 1.99 -9.28
C LEU A 30 4.03 1.97 -7.77
N ILE A 31 3.86 0.77 -7.18
CA ILE A 31 3.62 0.59 -5.75
C ILE A 31 4.85 1.05 -4.96
N GLY A 32 6.05 0.67 -5.38
CA GLY A 32 7.30 1.06 -4.72
C GLY A 32 7.52 2.58 -4.72
N THR A 33 7.26 3.24 -5.84
CA THR A 33 7.36 4.70 -5.96
C THR A 33 6.39 5.41 -5.02
N ARG A 34 5.14 4.95 -4.97
CA ARG A 34 4.11 5.49 -4.07
C ARG A 34 4.46 5.25 -2.59
N ALA A 35 4.98 4.07 -2.26
CA ALA A 35 5.41 3.74 -0.90
C ALA A 35 6.55 4.67 -0.43
N LYS A 36 7.51 4.97 -1.32
CA LYS A 36 8.59 5.92 -1.03
C LYS A 36 8.07 7.34 -0.78
N GLN A 37 7.21 7.85 -1.65
CA GLN A 37 6.61 9.19 -1.47
C GLN A 37 5.87 9.32 -0.15
N LEU A 38 5.14 8.26 0.25
CA LEU A 38 4.41 8.22 1.49
C LEU A 38 5.35 8.17 2.71
N ALA A 39 6.44 7.39 2.63
CA ALA A 39 7.46 7.34 3.67
C ALA A 39 8.17 8.70 3.84
N ASP A 40 8.52 9.36 2.74
CA ASP A 40 9.15 10.69 2.74
C ASP A 40 8.21 11.74 3.34
N TRP A 41 6.92 11.72 2.97
CA TRP A 41 5.91 12.60 3.56
C TRP A 41 5.76 12.37 5.08
N ARG A 42 5.73 11.10 5.52
CA ARG A 42 5.67 10.77 6.96
C ARG A 42 6.89 11.29 7.71
N LYS A 43 8.08 11.14 7.13
CA LYS A 43 9.33 11.63 7.70
C LYS A 43 9.30 13.16 7.83
N ALA A 44 8.86 13.86 6.80
CA ALA A 44 8.75 15.32 6.81
C ALA A 44 7.76 15.84 7.87
N ASN A 45 6.71 15.09 8.18
CA ASN A 45 5.70 15.45 9.17
C ASN A 45 6.00 14.91 10.59
N GLY A 46 7.17 14.30 10.83
CA GLY A 46 7.52 13.72 12.13
C GLY A 46 6.68 12.49 12.52
N LEU A 47 5.94 11.91 11.56
CA LEU A 47 5.08 10.74 11.75
C LEU A 47 5.84 9.41 11.56
N SER A 48 7.17 9.46 11.55
CA SER A 48 8.04 8.28 11.41
C SER A 48 7.87 7.29 12.57
N ASN A 49 7.53 7.81 13.76
CA ASN A 49 7.43 7.02 15.00
C ASN A 49 6.02 6.56 15.30
N GLN A 50 5.02 7.06 14.57
CA GLN A 50 3.67 6.51 14.61
C GLN A 50 3.61 5.29 13.69
N GLY A 51 2.90 4.24 14.09
CA GLY A 51 2.62 3.11 13.21
C GLY A 51 1.77 3.52 12.01
N TRP A 52 1.46 2.59 11.11
CA TRP A 52 0.44 2.85 10.10
C TRP A 52 -0.94 2.95 10.78
N PRO A 53 -1.86 3.83 10.32
CA PRO A 53 -3.18 4.00 10.95
C PRO A 53 -4.06 2.74 11.01
N ARG A 54 -3.65 1.64 10.35
CA ARG A 54 -4.27 0.31 10.40
C ARG A 54 -3.28 -0.79 10.78
N ASP A 55 -2.13 -0.43 11.35
CA ASP A 55 -1.19 -1.38 11.97
C ASP A 55 -1.65 -1.75 13.39
N GLU A 56 -2.95 -1.64 13.68
CA GLU A 56 -3.58 -2.48 14.68
C GLU A 56 -3.43 -3.92 14.16
N ARG A 57 -2.26 -4.50 14.44
CA ARG A 57 -2.06 -5.94 14.39
C ARG A 57 -3.19 -6.50 15.24
N VAL A 58 -4.21 -7.06 14.58
CA VAL A 58 -5.21 -7.90 15.24
C VAL A 58 -4.40 -8.83 16.13
N PRO A 59 -4.54 -8.77 17.47
CA PRO A 59 -3.74 -9.62 18.33
C PRO A 59 -4.00 -11.04 17.86
N ALA A 60 -2.95 -11.70 17.37
CA ALA A 60 -3.02 -13.09 16.98
C ALA A 60 -3.58 -13.82 18.20
N ASN A 61 -4.83 -14.27 18.07
CA ASN A 61 -5.61 -14.88 19.12
C ASN A 61 -4.74 -15.98 19.73
N LYS A 62 -4.20 -15.75 20.93
CA LYS A 62 -3.55 -16.81 21.70
C LYS A 62 -4.69 -17.72 22.14
N GLY A 63 -4.87 -18.79 21.39
CA GLY A 63 -5.70 -19.90 21.83
C GLY A 63 -5.10 -20.47 23.11
N GLU A 64 -5.89 -20.41 24.18
CA GLU A 64 -5.89 -21.36 25.29
C GLU A 64 -7.22 -22.11 25.25
#